data_AF-A0A927A1L3-F1
#
_entry.id   AF-A0A927A1L3-F1
#
_cell.length_a   1.000
_cell.length_b   1.000
_cell.length_c   1.000
_cell.angle_alpha   90.00
_cell.angle_beta   90.00
_cell.angle_gamma   90.00
#
_symmetry.space_group_name_H-M   'P 1'
#
loop_
_entity.id
_entity.type
_entity.pdbx_description
1 polymer ?
#
loop_
_entity_poly.entity_id
_entity_poly.type
_entity_poly.pdbx_seq_one_letter_code
_entity_poly.pdbx_strand_id
1 'polypeptide(L)'
;MNFYIKNIKFNDDVNKGFTLIEVLVATIIMAIVVALAGTAFVGILKQNRKAELESERRSNLNRALNYVANEIRMAKTVVAADSTASPPTTTTITSGTGVMRLIIPVPNPASGVDASGTKFYNNRSYTVVYYTSGSWTGWDSPNSIWRYSNARNPLPDATGTNNPNPSSSSAALTVPSPSPTSGTDVDHNFLVDGIQDPSSGAPTCPSGSTLRGGSGFYACIYTNTKQVDLYLYGNLSNTTNETIEVKTTVFTRSN
;
A
#
# COMPACT_ATOMS: atom_id res chain seq x y z
N MET A 1 -59.38 34.94 -27.45
CA MET A 1 -59.27 33.47 -27.39
C MET A 1 -59.60 33.07 -25.97
N ASN A 2 -60.85 32.65 -25.71
CA ASN A 2 -61.36 32.40 -24.36
C ASN A 2 -60.95 30.99 -23.89
N PHE A 3 -60.20 30.91 -22.79
CA PHE A 3 -59.86 29.66 -22.12
C PHE A 3 -60.94 29.32 -21.09
N TYR A 4 -61.70 28.25 -21.36
CA TYR A 4 -62.65 27.66 -20.42
C TYR A 4 -61.88 26.84 -19.38
N ILE A 5 -61.85 27.30 -18.12
CA ILE A 5 -61.44 26.45 -17.00
C ILE A 5 -62.65 25.59 -16.62
N LYS A 6 -62.55 24.29 -16.93
CA LYS A 6 -63.53 23.28 -16.55
C LYS A 6 -63.34 22.98 -15.06
N ASN A 7 -64.29 23.41 -14.23
CA ASN A 7 -64.34 23.10 -12.80
C ASN A 7 -64.25 21.59 -12.56
N ILE A 8 -63.21 21.16 -11.85
CA ILE A 8 -63.12 19.82 -11.28
C ILE A 8 -63.99 19.84 -10.02
N LYS A 9 -65.17 19.22 -10.09
CA LYS A 9 -65.98 18.93 -8.90
C LYS A 9 -65.23 17.89 -8.06
N PHE A 10 -64.73 18.28 -6.90
CA PHE A 10 -64.42 17.33 -5.84
C PHE A 10 -65.74 16.90 -5.22
N ASN A 11 -66.05 15.60 -5.32
CA ASN A 11 -67.22 15.02 -4.69
C ASN A 11 -66.89 14.80 -3.21
N ASP A 12 -67.57 15.52 -2.32
CA ASP A 12 -67.48 15.33 -0.87
C ASP A 12 -68.21 14.04 -0.46
N ASP A 13 -67.52 12.91 -0.54
CA ASP A 13 -67.85 11.69 0.22
C ASP A 13 -66.72 11.39 1.22
N VAL A 14 -66.31 12.41 1.97
CA VAL A 14 -65.27 12.30 3.00
C VAL A 14 -65.93 12.14 4.37
N ASN A 15 -66.53 10.96 4.63
CA ASN A 15 -66.94 10.51 5.98
C ASN A 15 -67.21 8.99 6.01
N LYS A 16 -66.39 8.19 5.31
CA LYS A 16 -66.37 6.74 5.51
C LYS A 16 -65.23 6.42 6.47
N GLY A 17 -65.55 6.15 7.72
CA GLY A 17 -64.58 5.69 8.71
C GLY A 17 -64.01 4.33 8.28
N PHE A 18 -62.69 4.16 8.42
CA PHE A 18 -62.05 2.86 8.16
C PHE A 18 -62.58 1.80 9.12
N THR A 19 -62.90 0.62 8.60
CA THR A 19 -63.28 -0.49 9.47
C THR A 19 -62.04 -1.03 10.20
N LEU A 20 -62.21 -1.52 11.43
CA LEU A 20 -61.09 -2.02 12.24
C LEU A 20 -60.32 -3.16 11.54
N ILE A 21 -61.01 -3.98 10.75
CA ILE A 21 -60.40 -5.06 9.97
C ILE A 21 -59.55 -4.53 8.80
N GLU A 22 -59.93 -3.42 8.19
CA GLU A 22 -59.21 -2.84 7.04
C GLU A 22 -57.87 -2.23 7.46
N VAL A 23 -57.83 -1.56 8.62
CA VAL A 23 -56.58 -1.08 9.22
C VAL A 23 -55.68 -2.25 9.65
N LEU A 24 -56.26 -3.33 10.18
CA LEU A 24 -55.51 -4.52 10.56
C LEU A 24 -54.89 -5.22 9.34
N VAL A 25 -55.65 -5.37 8.25
CA VAL A 25 -55.11 -5.96 7.01
C VAL A 25 -54.03 -5.07 6.39
N ALA A 26 -54.26 -3.75 6.35
CA ALA A 26 -53.29 -2.80 5.80
C ALA A 26 -51.95 -2.83 6.56
N THR A 27 -51.97 -2.89 7.89
CA THR A 27 -50.75 -2.98 8.72
C THR A 27 -49.99 -4.29 8.50
N ILE A 28 -50.69 -5.42 8.36
CA ILE A 28 -50.07 -6.72 8.07
C ILE A 28 -49.38 -6.69 6.70
N ILE A 29 -50.04 -6.19 5.67
CA ILE A 29 -49.46 -6.10 4.32
C ILE A 29 -48.24 -5.17 4.34
N MET A 30 -48.33 -4.01 5.00
CA MET A 30 -47.21 -3.08 5.12
C MET A 30 -46.03 -3.71 5.86
N ALA A 31 -46.26 -4.45 6.94
CA ALA A 31 -45.21 -5.14 7.69
C ALA A 31 -44.45 -6.15 6.81
N ILE A 32 -45.18 -6.90 5.97
CA ILE A 32 -44.57 -7.85 5.02
C ILE A 32 -43.71 -7.10 3.99
N VAL A 33 -44.23 -6.01 3.40
CA VAL A 33 -43.50 -5.21 2.41
C VAL A 33 -42.24 -4.60 3.01
N VAL A 34 -42.31 -4.03 4.21
CA VAL A 34 -41.16 -3.44 4.92
C VAL A 34 -40.13 -4.51 5.26
N ALA A 35 -40.55 -5.71 5.66
CA ALA A 35 -39.62 -6.81 5.94
C ALA A 35 -38.84 -7.23 4.67
N LEU A 36 -39.53 -7.36 3.53
CA LEU A 36 -38.89 -7.67 2.25
C LEU A 36 -37.92 -6.56 1.81
N ALA A 37 -38.35 -5.30 1.88
CA ALA A 37 -37.50 -4.15 1.56
C ALA A 37 -36.28 -4.05 2.48
N GLY A 38 -36.44 -4.34 3.77
CA GLY A 38 -35.37 -4.31 4.77
C GLY A 38 -34.25 -5.30 4.46
N THR A 39 -34.58 -6.53 4.06
CA THR A 39 -33.58 -7.53 3.68
C THR A 39 -32.80 -7.14 2.42
N ALA A 40 -33.49 -6.60 1.40
CA ALA A 40 -32.86 -6.08 0.19
C ALA A 40 -31.89 -4.93 0.50
N PHE A 41 -32.29 -3.99 1.35
CA PHE A 41 -31.47 -2.85 1.74
C PHE A 41 -30.19 -3.28 2.47
N VAL A 42 -30.27 -4.25 3.40
CA VAL A 42 -29.09 -4.81 4.07
C VAL A 42 -28.14 -5.48 3.07
N GLY A 43 -28.68 -6.16 2.04
CA GLY A 43 -27.88 -6.72 0.95
C GLY A 43 -27.06 -5.66 0.22
N ILE A 44 -27.70 -4.56 -0.17
CA ILE A 44 -27.04 -3.42 -0.83
C ILE A 44 -25.96 -2.81 0.06
N LEU A 45 -26.23 -2.60 1.35
CA LEU A 45 -25.24 -2.05 2.27
C LEU A 45 -24.00 -2.95 2.42
N LYS A 46 -24.20 -4.27 2.49
CA LYS A 46 -23.09 -5.24 2.56
C LYS A 46 -22.24 -5.20 1.29
N GLN A 47 -22.88 -5.14 0.13
CA GLN A 47 -22.19 -5.06 -1.14
C GLN A 47 -21.42 -3.74 -1.29
N ASN A 48 -22.02 -2.61 -0.93
CA ASN A 48 -21.36 -1.30 -0.94
C ASN A 48 -20.13 -1.28 -0.01
N ARG A 49 -20.25 -1.85 1.20
CA ARG A 49 -19.11 -1.98 2.12
C ARG A 49 -18.00 -2.85 1.56
N LYS A 50 -18.33 -4.00 0.93
CA LYS A 50 -17.33 -4.86 0.31
C LYS A 50 -16.61 -4.14 -0.83
N ALA A 51 -17.36 -3.46 -1.71
CA ALA A 51 -16.80 -2.71 -2.83
C ALA A 51 -15.90 -1.55 -2.37
N GLU A 52 -16.30 -0.85 -1.31
CA GLU A 52 -15.49 0.23 -0.72
C GLU A 52 -14.16 -0.31 -0.16
N LEU A 53 -14.22 -1.40 0.64
CA LEU A 53 -13.01 -2.03 1.20
C LEU A 53 -12.08 -2.58 0.11
N GLU A 54 -12.64 -3.15 -0.96
CA GLU A 54 -11.87 -3.60 -2.13
C GLU A 54 -11.17 -2.44 -2.83
N SER A 55 -11.89 -1.34 -3.04
CA SER A 55 -11.35 -0.12 -3.65
C SER A 55 -10.22 0.48 -2.81
N GLU A 56 -10.45 0.65 -1.50
CA GLU A 56 -9.45 1.17 -0.56
C GLU A 56 -8.21 0.27 -0.51
N ARG A 57 -8.40 -1.05 -0.38
CA ARG A 57 -7.30 -2.01 -0.34
C ARG A 57 -6.50 -1.94 -1.63
N ARG A 58 -7.15 -1.97 -2.79
CA ARG A 58 -6.48 -1.88 -4.09
C ARG A 58 -5.70 -0.57 -4.24
N SER A 59 -6.24 0.55 -3.76
CA SER A 59 -5.55 1.84 -3.75
C SER A 59 -4.28 1.80 -2.90
N ASN A 60 -4.36 1.26 -1.68
CA ASN A 60 -3.22 1.13 -0.77
C ASN A 60 -2.12 0.21 -1.34
N LEU A 61 -2.49 -0.94 -1.92
CA LEU A 61 -1.54 -1.85 -2.58
C LEU A 61 -0.88 -1.19 -3.80
N ASN A 62 -1.63 -0.46 -4.62
CA ASN A 62 -1.07 0.29 -5.75
C ASN A 62 -0.10 1.38 -5.30
N ARG A 63 -0.41 2.11 -4.23
CA ARG A 63 0.49 3.12 -3.66
C ARG A 63 1.80 2.50 -3.18
N ALA A 64 1.72 1.38 -2.46
CA ALA A 64 2.90 0.63 -2.01
C ALA A 64 3.74 0.15 -3.20
N LEU A 65 3.12 -0.48 -4.20
CA LEU A 65 3.80 -0.92 -5.42
C LEU A 65 4.43 0.22 -6.20
N ASN A 66 3.77 1.38 -6.31
CA ASN A 66 4.33 2.55 -6.98
C ASN A 66 5.55 3.10 -6.25
N TYR A 67 5.52 3.10 -4.91
CA TYR A 67 6.66 3.50 -4.11
C TYR A 67 7.87 2.57 -4.35
N VAL A 68 7.64 1.26 -4.25
CA VAL A 68 8.66 0.22 -4.50
C VAL A 68 9.19 0.31 -5.92
N ALA A 69 8.30 0.42 -6.91
CA ALA A 69 8.64 0.55 -8.33
C ALA A 69 9.49 1.79 -8.59
N ASN A 70 9.18 2.92 -7.96
CA ASN A 70 9.98 4.13 -8.11
C ASN A 70 11.42 3.92 -7.61
N GLU A 71 11.61 3.24 -6.48
CA GLU A 71 12.95 2.91 -5.99
C GLU A 71 13.69 1.92 -6.88
N ILE A 72 12.99 0.94 -7.46
CA ILE A 72 13.59 0.03 -8.47
C ILE A 72 14.07 0.81 -9.69
N ARG A 73 13.29 1.78 -10.19
CA ARG A 73 13.70 2.63 -11.32
C ARG A 73 14.95 3.45 -11.00
N MET A 74 15.10 3.90 -9.76
CA MET A 74 16.30 4.62 -9.31
C MET A 74 17.50 3.69 -9.06
N ALA A 75 17.27 2.40 -8.79
CA ALA A 75 18.31 1.45 -8.45
C ALA A 75 19.24 1.14 -9.63
N LYS A 76 20.54 1.04 -9.35
CA LYS A 76 21.54 0.55 -10.31
C LYS A 76 21.44 -0.97 -10.47
N THR A 77 21.23 -1.66 -9.35
CA THR A 77 21.18 -3.13 -9.29
C THR A 77 20.07 -3.56 -8.34
N VAL A 78 19.36 -4.63 -8.72
CA VAL A 78 18.43 -5.35 -7.85
C VAL A 78 18.93 -6.78 -7.72
N VAL A 79 18.97 -7.27 -6.49
CA VAL A 79 19.34 -8.65 -6.17
C VAL A 79 18.31 -9.25 -5.23
N ALA A 80 18.15 -10.57 -5.30
CA ALA A 80 17.39 -11.29 -4.30
C ALA A 80 17.97 -10.98 -2.90
N ALA A 81 17.08 -10.67 -1.95
CA ALA A 81 17.48 -10.67 -0.54
C ALA A 81 17.43 -12.13 -0.07
N ASP A 82 18.42 -12.54 0.71
CA ASP A 82 18.35 -13.81 1.41
C ASP A 82 17.22 -13.75 2.45
N SER A 83 16.54 -14.86 2.71
CA SER A 83 15.46 -14.94 3.72
C SER A 83 15.94 -14.65 5.14
N THR A 84 17.26 -14.54 5.33
CA THR A 84 17.96 -14.16 6.57
C THR A 84 18.76 -12.87 6.41
N ALA A 85 18.55 -12.09 5.34
CA ALA A 85 19.31 -10.88 5.05
C ALA A 85 19.08 -9.82 6.13
N SER A 86 19.87 -9.94 7.20
CA SER A 86 20.07 -8.89 8.18
C SER A 86 20.52 -7.63 7.42
N PRO A 87 19.97 -6.47 7.77
CA PRO A 87 20.54 -5.21 7.33
C PRO A 87 22.02 -5.18 7.72
N PRO A 88 22.90 -4.58 6.90
CA PRO A 88 24.35 -4.76 6.99
C PRO A 88 25.02 -4.18 8.24
N THR A 89 24.26 -3.70 9.23
CA THR A 89 24.79 -3.22 10.51
C THR A 89 23.80 -3.51 11.65
N THR A 90 24.21 -4.44 12.52
CA THR A 90 23.90 -4.59 13.96
C THR A 90 22.46 -4.59 14.49
N THR A 91 21.44 -4.51 13.65
CA THR A 91 20.05 -4.80 14.06
C THR A 91 19.55 -5.99 13.26
N THR A 92 19.63 -7.17 13.87
CA THR A 92 19.00 -8.38 13.32
C THR A 92 17.53 -8.10 13.05
N ILE A 93 17.07 -8.26 11.81
CA ILE A 93 15.63 -8.44 11.55
C ILE A 93 15.27 -9.75 12.25
N THR A 94 14.77 -9.66 13.47
CA THR A 94 14.49 -10.81 14.33
C THR A 94 13.33 -11.65 13.80
N SER A 95 12.51 -11.09 12.91
CA SER A 95 11.40 -11.78 12.25
C SER A 95 11.09 -11.12 10.91
N GLY A 96 11.41 -11.76 9.80
CA GLY A 96 10.97 -11.30 8.48
C GLY A 96 11.59 -12.06 7.32
N THR A 97 10.90 -12.08 6.19
CA THR A 97 11.37 -12.71 4.95
C THR A 97 11.84 -11.62 3.99
N GLY A 98 13.15 -11.60 3.69
CA GLY A 98 13.71 -10.71 2.67
C GLY A 98 13.15 -11.04 1.28
N VAL A 99 12.66 -10.02 0.57
CA VAL A 99 12.15 -10.18 -0.80
C VAL A 99 13.21 -9.72 -1.80
N MET A 100 13.75 -8.52 -1.63
CA MET A 100 14.75 -7.96 -2.54
C MET A 100 15.62 -6.90 -1.89
N ARG A 101 16.81 -6.73 -2.45
CA ARG A 101 17.78 -5.69 -2.08
C ARG A 101 18.14 -4.85 -3.30
N LEU A 102 18.10 -3.54 -3.12
CA LEU A 102 18.35 -2.54 -4.14
C LEU A 102 19.61 -1.76 -3.77
N ILE A 103 20.42 -1.43 -4.79
CA ILE A 103 21.54 -0.51 -4.65
C ILE A 103 21.21 0.74 -5.45
N ILE A 104 20.95 1.86 -4.76
CA ILE A 104 20.53 3.12 -5.37
C ILE A 104 21.70 4.12 -5.32
N PRO A 105 22.20 4.58 -6.49
CA PRO A 105 23.24 5.61 -6.54
C PRO A 105 22.64 6.99 -6.20
N VAL A 106 23.37 7.82 -5.45
CA VAL A 106 22.93 9.20 -5.22
C VAL A 106 23.15 10.07 -6.47
N PRO A 107 22.14 10.85 -6.93
CA PRO A 107 22.27 11.67 -8.14
C PRO A 107 23.30 12.80 -8.05
N ASN A 108 23.73 13.16 -6.85
CA ASN A 108 24.72 14.20 -6.61
C ASN A 108 25.66 13.72 -5.49
N PRO A 109 26.82 13.10 -5.81
CA PRO A 109 27.79 12.78 -4.78
C PRO A 109 28.18 14.09 -4.09
N ALA A 110 28.01 14.16 -2.77
CA ALA A 110 28.43 15.32 -1.99
C ALA A 110 29.90 15.62 -2.32
N SER A 111 30.14 16.73 -3.03
CA SER A 111 31.47 17.15 -3.41
C SER A 111 32.15 17.74 -2.19
N GLY A 112 32.88 16.90 -1.45
CA GLY A 112 33.85 17.39 -0.48
C GLY A 112 35.08 17.92 -1.20
N VAL A 113 35.74 18.92 -0.63
CA VAL A 113 37.14 19.21 -0.91
C VAL A 113 37.95 18.80 0.31
N ASP A 114 39.04 18.06 0.13
CA ASP A 114 39.99 17.83 1.22
C ASP A 114 40.76 19.12 1.53
N ALA A 115 41.63 19.06 2.54
CA ALA A 115 42.53 20.16 2.87
C ALA A 115 43.51 20.52 1.74
N SER A 116 43.63 19.69 0.68
CA SER A 116 44.46 19.96 -0.50
C SER A 116 43.71 20.64 -1.65
N GLY A 117 42.39 20.88 -1.49
CA GLY A 117 41.55 21.48 -2.53
C GLY A 117 41.13 20.49 -3.63
N THR A 118 41.41 19.20 -3.45
CA THR A 118 41.00 18.15 -4.39
C THR A 118 39.51 17.87 -4.19
N LYS A 119 38.71 17.95 -5.25
CA LYS A 119 37.28 17.57 -5.19
C LYS A 119 37.17 16.05 -5.11
N PHE A 120 36.50 15.54 -4.08
CA PHE A 120 36.12 14.13 -3.97
C PHE A 120 34.65 13.98 -4.34
N TYR A 121 34.40 13.19 -5.38
CA TYR A 121 33.08 12.68 -5.67
C TYR A 121 32.94 11.36 -4.92
N ASN A 122 32.27 11.37 -3.77
CA ASN A 122 31.92 10.12 -3.11
C ASN A 122 30.80 9.46 -3.92
N ASN A 123 31.12 8.50 -4.80
CA ASN A 123 30.12 7.66 -5.47
C ASN A 123 29.37 6.80 -4.43
N ARG A 124 28.53 7.45 -3.62
CA ARG A 124 27.77 6.85 -2.54
C ARG A 124 26.56 6.19 -3.16
N SER A 125 26.42 4.91 -2.90
CA SER A 125 25.17 4.19 -3.11
C SER A 125 24.61 3.86 -1.74
N TYR A 126 23.30 3.96 -1.59
CA TYR A 126 22.61 3.42 -0.42
C TYR A 126 21.90 2.12 -0.79
N THR A 127 21.83 1.24 0.20
CA THR A 127 21.23 -0.08 0.11
C THR A 127 19.85 -0.01 0.74
N VAL A 128 18.85 -0.42 -0.03
CA VAL A 128 17.47 -0.59 0.45
C VAL A 128 17.15 -2.08 0.45
N VAL A 129 16.50 -2.56 1.51
CA VAL A 129 16.01 -3.93 1.61
C VAL A 129 14.51 -3.91 1.87
N TYR A 130 13.77 -4.64 1.06
CA TYR A 130 12.34 -4.87 1.29
C TYR A 130 12.13 -6.26 1.86
N TYR A 131 11.33 -6.34 2.91
CA TYR A 131 11.03 -7.58 3.60
C TYR A 131 9.60 -7.59 4.10
N THR A 132 9.04 -8.79 4.25
CA THR A 132 7.76 -8.99 4.94
C THR A 132 8.02 -9.38 6.38
N SER A 133 7.18 -8.90 7.29
CA SER A 133 7.23 -9.28 8.71
C SER A 133 5.84 -9.57 9.22
N GLY A 134 5.79 -10.43 10.24
CA GLY A 134 4.63 -10.56 11.11
C GLY A 134 4.34 -9.27 11.88
N SER A 135 3.19 -9.22 12.56
CA SER A 135 2.83 -8.08 13.41
C SER A 135 3.87 -7.88 14.51
N TRP A 136 4.54 -6.73 14.55
CA TRP A 136 5.52 -6.43 15.60
C TRP A 136 4.81 -5.98 16.89
N THR A 137 3.72 -5.24 16.76
CA THR A 137 3.03 -4.58 17.89
C THR A 137 1.68 -5.19 18.23
N GLY A 138 1.19 -6.15 17.44
CA GLY A 138 -0.17 -6.69 17.52
C GLY A 138 -1.27 -5.76 17.00
N TRP A 139 -0.95 -4.50 16.69
CA TRP A 139 -1.85 -3.55 16.01
C TRP A 139 -1.78 -3.66 14.49
N ASP A 140 -0.66 -4.16 13.97
CA ASP A 140 -0.48 -4.43 12.55
C ASP A 140 -1.14 -5.75 12.17
N SER A 141 -1.71 -5.82 10.97
CA SER A 141 -2.20 -7.08 10.41
C SER A 141 -1.09 -8.16 10.40
N PRO A 142 -1.41 -9.47 10.43
CA PRO A 142 -0.43 -10.55 10.61
C PRO A 142 0.72 -10.56 9.61
N ASN A 143 0.59 -9.88 8.48
CA ASN A 143 1.66 -9.67 7.52
C ASN A 143 1.66 -8.21 7.06
N SER A 144 2.87 -7.64 6.97
CA SER A 144 3.11 -6.27 6.52
C SER A 144 4.42 -6.16 5.74
N ILE A 145 4.51 -5.19 4.84
CA ILE A 145 5.74 -4.87 4.10
C ILE A 145 6.48 -3.76 4.82
N TRP A 146 7.77 -4.01 5.01
CA TRP A 146 8.71 -3.09 5.58
C TRP A 146 9.84 -2.81 4.62
N ARG A 147 10.36 -1.59 4.72
CA ARG A 147 11.54 -1.13 4.03
C ARG A 147 12.60 -0.79 5.05
N TYR A 148 13.81 -1.29 4.82
CA TYR A 148 15.01 -0.86 5.51
C TYR A 148 15.89 -0.06 4.55
N SER A 149 16.53 1.01 5.03
CA SER A 149 17.65 1.65 4.33
C SER A 149 18.84 1.88 5.25
N ASN A 150 20.05 1.64 4.74
CA ASN A 150 21.32 1.86 5.47
C ASN A 150 21.78 3.33 5.48
N ALA A 151 21.02 4.22 4.85
CA ALA A 151 21.22 5.65 4.88
C ALA A 151 19.87 6.31 5.17
N ARG A 152 19.88 7.39 5.94
CA ARG A 152 18.73 8.31 5.97
C ARG A 152 18.47 8.77 4.54
N ASN A 153 17.20 8.86 4.15
CA ASN A 153 16.83 9.33 2.81
C ASN A 153 17.66 10.58 2.46
N PRO A 154 18.45 10.56 1.37
CA PRO A 154 19.25 11.70 0.99
C PRO A 154 18.29 12.82 0.60
N LEU A 155 18.09 13.77 1.52
CA LEU A 155 17.53 15.06 1.18
C LEU A 155 18.52 15.75 0.24
N PRO A 156 18.06 16.42 -0.83
CA PRO A 156 18.87 17.43 -1.48
C PRO A 156 19.20 18.46 -0.40
N ASP A 157 20.47 18.56 -0.04
CA ASP A 157 20.93 19.62 0.85
C ASP A 157 20.59 20.97 0.19
N ALA A 158 19.58 21.65 0.73
CA ALA A 158 19.17 22.97 0.27
C ALA A 158 20.19 24.06 0.68
N THR A 159 21.19 23.70 1.49
CA THR A 159 22.25 24.60 1.93
C THR A 159 23.55 24.11 1.33
N GLY A 160 24.11 24.80 0.34
CA GLY A 160 25.41 24.44 -0.28
C GLY A 160 26.63 24.52 0.67
N THR A 161 26.48 24.17 1.94
CA THR A 161 27.53 24.10 2.95
C THR A 161 28.13 22.72 2.95
N ASN A 162 29.32 22.62 2.36
CA ASN A 162 30.19 21.46 2.44
C ASN A 162 30.53 21.20 3.93
N ASN A 163 29.75 20.39 4.63
CA ASN A 163 30.17 19.83 5.90
C ASN A 163 30.89 18.49 5.63
N PRO A 164 32.22 18.39 5.80
CA PRO A 164 32.96 17.16 5.53
C PRO A 164 32.69 16.06 6.57
N ASN A 165 31.89 16.33 7.61
CA ASN A 165 31.60 15.38 8.67
C ASN A 165 30.12 15.45 9.07
N PRO A 166 29.25 14.52 8.63
CA PRO A 166 27.94 14.37 9.24
C PRO A 166 28.13 13.63 10.57
N SER A 167 28.59 14.33 11.61
CA SER A 167 28.28 13.90 12.97
C SER A 167 26.77 14.06 13.16
N SER A 168 26.04 12.96 12.99
CA SER A 168 24.76 12.53 13.58
C SER A 168 23.69 13.53 14.09
N SER A 169 23.73 14.84 13.82
CA SER A 169 22.89 15.80 14.55
C SER A 169 22.55 17.12 13.85
N SER A 170 22.49 17.21 12.52
CA SER A 170 22.07 18.48 11.87
C SER A 170 20.87 18.34 10.93
N ALA A 171 19.75 18.91 11.40
CA ALA A 171 18.60 19.42 10.66
C ALA A 171 17.81 18.45 9.78
N ALA A 172 16.79 17.85 10.40
CA ALA A 172 15.62 17.31 9.72
C ALA A 172 14.92 18.39 8.89
N LEU A 173 14.91 18.22 7.56
CA LEU A 173 13.86 18.77 6.71
C LEU A 173 12.92 17.61 6.36
N THR A 174 11.82 17.55 7.10
CA THR A 174 10.75 16.56 7.00
C THR A 174 10.13 16.58 5.60
N VAL A 175 10.50 15.63 4.74
CA VAL A 175 9.54 15.10 3.78
C VAL A 175 8.47 14.35 4.59
N PRO A 176 7.18 14.44 4.25
CA PRO A 176 6.15 13.61 4.89
C PRO A 176 6.37 12.15 4.49
N SER A 177 7.30 11.48 5.19
CA SER A 177 7.31 10.03 5.32
C SER A 177 6.29 9.67 6.40
N PRO A 178 5.31 8.80 6.11
CA PRO A 178 4.31 8.39 7.09
C PRO A 178 4.89 7.32 8.05
N SER A 179 5.91 7.64 8.84
CA SER A 179 6.29 6.86 10.05
C SER A 179 7.42 7.55 10.83
N PRO A 180 7.51 7.34 12.17
CA PRO A 180 8.14 8.27 13.10
C PRO A 180 9.66 8.18 13.10
N THR A 181 10.27 9.35 13.03
CA THR A 181 11.66 9.62 13.39
C THR A 181 11.97 9.16 14.82
N SER A 182 12.87 8.19 14.97
CA SER A 182 13.73 8.11 16.15
C SER A 182 15.17 7.75 15.76
N GLY A 183 15.99 8.81 15.67
CA GLY A 183 17.23 8.96 16.44
C GLY A 183 18.38 7.92 16.42
N THR A 184 18.24 6.70 15.91
CA THR A 184 19.32 5.69 15.96
C THR A 184 19.41 4.90 14.65
N ASP A 185 20.28 5.38 13.74
CA ASP A 185 20.98 4.75 12.61
C ASP A 185 20.33 3.66 11.70
N VAL A 186 19.04 3.36 11.80
CA VAL A 186 18.34 2.44 10.89
C VAL A 186 16.89 2.86 10.69
N ASP A 187 16.54 3.28 9.47
CA ASP A 187 15.17 3.70 9.13
C ASP A 187 14.40 2.46 8.62
N HIS A 188 13.55 1.91 9.50
CA HIS A 188 12.55 0.90 9.15
C HIS A 188 11.21 1.58 8.87
N ASN A 189 10.77 1.59 7.61
CA ASN A 189 9.54 2.24 7.19
C ASN A 189 8.48 1.19 6.87
N PHE A 190 7.36 1.28 7.55
CA PHE A 190 6.14 0.56 7.22
C PHE A 190 5.56 1.09 5.90
N LEU A 191 5.13 0.19 5.01
CA LEU A 191 4.55 0.58 3.71
C LEU A 191 3.09 0.22 3.60
N VAL A 192 2.75 -1.03 3.92
CA VAL A 192 1.40 -1.57 3.77
C VAL A 192 1.21 -2.79 4.66
N ASP A 193 0.00 -2.96 5.18
CA ASP A 193 -0.43 -4.11 5.95
C ASP A 193 -1.46 -4.95 5.17
N GLY A 194 -1.90 -6.02 5.84
CA GLY A 194 -3.04 -6.81 5.41
C GLY A 194 -2.81 -7.46 4.07
N ILE A 195 -1.56 -7.85 3.86
CA ILE A 195 -1.13 -8.71 2.78
C ILE A 195 -1.35 -10.17 3.21
N GLN A 196 -1.63 -11.03 2.24
CA GLN A 196 -1.89 -12.45 2.49
C GLN A 196 -1.47 -13.24 1.26
N ASP A 197 -0.94 -14.44 1.48
CA ASP A 197 -0.63 -15.35 0.38
C ASP A 197 -1.91 -15.70 -0.39
N PRO A 198 -1.87 -15.71 -1.73
CA PRO A 198 -3.00 -16.11 -2.54
C PRO A 198 -3.35 -17.58 -2.28
N SER A 199 -4.66 -17.90 -2.23
CA SER A 199 -5.15 -19.27 -2.04
C SER A 199 -4.77 -20.22 -3.18
N SER A 200 -4.42 -19.68 -4.35
CA SER A 200 -3.91 -20.41 -5.52
C SER A 200 -2.42 -20.81 -5.42
N GLY A 201 -1.73 -20.39 -4.36
CA GLY A 201 -0.28 -20.55 -4.23
C GLY A 201 0.53 -19.43 -4.87
N ALA A 202 1.83 -19.40 -4.58
CA ALA A 202 2.74 -18.34 -4.99
C ALA A 202 2.79 -18.15 -6.53
N PRO A 203 3.01 -16.91 -7.02
CA PRO A 203 3.05 -16.64 -8.45
C PRO A 203 4.18 -17.38 -9.15
N THR A 204 3.95 -17.80 -10.39
CA THR A 204 4.97 -18.44 -11.22
C THR A 204 5.81 -17.40 -11.93
N CYS A 205 7.13 -17.48 -11.74
CA CYS A 205 8.07 -16.59 -12.40
C CYS A 205 8.47 -17.12 -13.80
N PRO A 206 8.59 -16.25 -14.81
CA PRO A 206 9.09 -16.64 -16.14
C PRO A 206 10.52 -17.19 -16.09
N SER A 207 10.90 -17.95 -17.13
CA SER A 207 12.24 -18.51 -17.25
C SER A 207 13.32 -17.42 -17.24
N GLY A 208 14.43 -17.69 -16.55
CA GLY A 208 15.52 -16.72 -16.37
C GLY A 208 15.28 -15.69 -15.25
N SER A 209 14.22 -15.86 -14.46
CA SER A 209 13.98 -15.08 -13.25
C SER A 209 13.86 -15.97 -12.02
N THR A 210 14.14 -15.38 -10.86
CA THR A 210 14.11 -16.06 -9.57
C THR A 210 12.98 -15.50 -8.73
N LEU A 211 12.06 -16.38 -8.28
CA LEU A 211 11.00 -16.01 -7.34
C LEU A 211 11.60 -15.75 -5.95
N ARG A 212 11.22 -14.63 -5.35
CA ARG A 212 11.48 -14.28 -3.96
C ARG A 212 10.25 -13.69 -3.30
N GLY A 213 10.22 -13.77 -1.97
CA GLY A 213 9.14 -13.26 -1.15
C GLY A 213 8.22 -14.34 -0.59
N GLY A 214 7.11 -13.89 -0.02
CA GLY A 214 6.15 -14.67 0.76
C GLY A 214 5.23 -13.73 1.55
N SER A 215 4.22 -14.29 2.21
CA SER A 215 3.22 -13.54 2.97
C SER A 215 2.48 -12.49 2.13
N GLY A 216 2.23 -12.76 0.85
CA GLY A 216 1.50 -11.88 -0.07
C GLY A 216 2.35 -10.85 -0.80
N PHE A 217 3.67 -10.78 -0.58
CA PHE A 217 4.57 -9.94 -1.37
C PHE A 217 5.63 -10.78 -2.08
N TYR A 218 5.64 -10.74 -3.41
CA TYR A 218 6.55 -11.50 -4.24
C TYR A 218 7.23 -10.64 -5.30
N ALA A 219 8.43 -11.05 -5.66
CA ALA A 219 9.20 -10.46 -6.75
C ALA A 219 9.82 -11.56 -7.63
N CYS A 220 9.66 -11.46 -8.94
CA CYS A 220 10.44 -12.20 -9.92
C CYS A 220 11.59 -11.32 -10.37
N ILE A 221 12.81 -11.67 -9.97
CA ILE A 221 14.01 -10.90 -10.27
C ILE A 221 14.75 -11.60 -11.42
N TYR A 222 14.90 -10.92 -12.54
CA TYR A 222 15.61 -11.46 -13.69
C TYR A 222 17.12 -11.31 -13.51
N THR A 223 17.88 -12.36 -13.80
CA THR A 223 19.35 -12.37 -13.57
C THR A 223 20.12 -11.66 -14.68
N ASN A 224 19.61 -11.74 -15.91
CA ASN A 224 20.28 -11.21 -17.11
C ASN A 224 19.68 -9.89 -17.61
N THR A 225 18.50 -9.54 -17.11
CA THR A 225 17.81 -8.30 -17.50
C THR A 225 17.63 -7.44 -16.26
N LYS A 226 17.66 -6.12 -16.44
CA LYS A 226 17.40 -5.13 -15.39
C LYS A 226 15.91 -5.01 -15.10
N GLN A 227 15.20 -6.13 -15.05
CA GLN A 227 13.75 -6.22 -14.93
C GLN A 227 13.37 -6.89 -13.61
N VAL A 228 12.28 -6.41 -13.01
CA VAL A 228 11.64 -7.01 -11.85
C VAL A 228 10.13 -7.01 -12.07
N ASP A 229 9.50 -8.17 -11.93
CA ASP A 229 8.03 -8.25 -11.85
C ASP A 229 7.63 -8.34 -10.38
N LEU A 230 6.83 -7.39 -9.91
CA LEU A 230 6.32 -7.33 -8.55
C LEU A 230 4.88 -7.81 -8.51
N TYR A 231 4.57 -8.60 -7.49
CA TYR A 231 3.23 -9.12 -7.20
C TYR A 231 2.90 -8.83 -5.75
N LEU A 232 1.73 -8.25 -5.53
CA LEU A 232 1.25 -7.91 -4.20
C LEU A 232 -0.20 -8.39 -4.05
N TYR A 233 -0.42 -9.18 -3.00
CA TYR A 233 -1.69 -9.79 -2.67
C TYR A 233 -2.19 -9.23 -1.33
N GLY A 234 -3.32 -8.53 -1.37
CA GLY A 234 -3.99 -8.03 -0.17
C GLY A 234 -5.16 -8.90 0.23
N ASN A 235 -5.40 -9.02 1.53
CA ASN A 235 -6.59 -9.66 2.07
C ASN A 235 -7.79 -8.72 1.96
N LEU A 236 -8.88 -9.19 1.34
CA LEU A 236 -10.15 -8.46 1.22
C LEU A 236 -11.07 -8.69 2.42
N SER A 237 -10.99 -9.85 3.07
CA SER A 237 -11.76 -10.15 4.27
C SER A 237 -11.08 -11.22 5.11
N ASN A 238 -10.94 -10.94 6.41
CA ASN A 238 -10.39 -11.86 7.40
C ASN A 238 -11.17 -13.20 7.52
N THR A 239 -12.35 -13.31 6.93
CA THR A 239 -13.22 -14.49 7.03
C THR A 239 -13.28 -15.36 5.79
N THR A 240 -13.01 -14.82 4.59
CA THR A 240 -13.21 -15.56 3.32
C THR A 240 -11.93 -15.96 2.61
N ASN A 241 -10.75 -15.60 3.14
CA ASN A 241 -9.44 -15.82 2.49
C ASN A 241 -9.39 -15.30 1.03
N GLU A 242 -10.25 -14.34 0.71
CA GLU A 242 -10.34 -13.73 -0.60
C GLU A 242 -9.22 -12.69 -0.72
N THR A 243 -8.43 -12.79 -1.79
CA THR A 243 -7.27 -11.92 -2.01
C THR A 243 -7.43 -11.11 -3.28
N ILE A 244 -6.90 -9.89 -3.26
CA ILE A 244 -6.82 -9.01 -4.42
C ILE A 244 -5.36 -8.94 -4.86
N GLU A 245 -5.13 -9.17 -6.14
CA GLU A 245 -3.82 -9.04 -6.75
C GLU A 245 -3.62 -7.67 -7.39
N VAL A 246 -2.43 -7.11 -7.17
CA VAL A 246 -1.88 -6.02 -7.97
C VAL A 246 -0.49 -6.43 -8.44
N LYS A 247 -0.22 -6.23 -9.73
CA LYS A 247 1.03 -6.61 -10.39
C LYS A 247 1.61 -5.41 -11.14
N THR A 248 2.93 -5.28 -11.13
CA THR A 248 3.64 -4.34 -12.01
C THR A 248 4.98 -4.90 -12.45
N THR A 249 5.40 -4.56 -13.66
CA THR A 249 6.74 -4.82 -14.18
C THR A 249 7.54 -3.52 -14.17
N VAL A 250 8.79 -3.58 -13.71
CA VAL A 250 9.63 -2.40 -13.53
C VAL A 250 11.05 -2.70 -14.01
N PHE A 251 11.69 -1.69 -14.59
CA PHE A 251 13.08 -1.75 -15.03
C PHE A 251 13.97 -0.83 -14.19
N THR A 252 15.19 -1.26 -13.92
CA THR A 252 16.19 -0.45 -13.21
C THR A 252 16.85 0.56 -14.16
N ARG A 253 17.49 1.61 -13.64
CA ARG A 253 18.14 2.61 -14.51
C ARG A 253 19.22 1.99 -15.38
N SER A 254 19.31 2.49 -16.62
CA SER A 254 20.52 2.26 -17.44
C SER A 254 21.72 2.91 -16.75
N ASN A 255 22.88 2.27 -16.88
CA ASN A 255 24.14 2.98 -16.60
C ASN A 255 24.38 3.98 -17.73
#